data_AF-A0A2E3MVF9-F1
#
_entry.id   AF-A0A2E3MVF9-F1
#
_cell.length_a   1.000
_cell.length_b   1.000
_cell.length_c   1.000
_cell.angle_alpha   90.00
_cell.angle_beta   90.00
_cell.angle_gamma   90.00
#
_symmetry.space_group_name_H-M   'P 1'
#
loop_
_entity.id
_entity.type
_entity.pdbx_description
1 polymer ?
#
loop_
_entity_poly.entity_id
_entity_poly.type
_entity_poly.pdbx_seq_one_letter_code
_entity_poly.pdbx_strand_id
1 'polypeptide(L)'
;MNRRTDLSRHKTRIKGEEYLRIHGLLALASDHGLEEIHTVPIKLDPEQQLAIFSAVARGSRGSYSAHAVADPSSLSGRLLASWVQVAESRAVARALRHYCGIGATAGEDERLPGGD
;
A
#
# COMPACT_ATOMS: atom_id res chain seq x y z
N MET A 1 4.46 25.68 -11.98
CA MET A 1 3.04 25.35 -12.29
C MET A 1 2.59 24.30 -11.28
N ASN A 2 1.83 24.71 -10.26
CA ASN A 2 1.48 23.85 -9.12
C ASN A 2 0.15 23.13 -9.43
N ARG A 3 0.20 22.00 -10.16
CA ARG A 3 -1.00 21.17 -10.35
C ARG A 3 -1.20 20.37 -9.07
N ARG A 4 -2.26 20.65 -8.33
CA ARG A 4 -2.76 19.72 -7.30
C ARG A 4 -3.44 18.56 -8.02
N THR A 5 -2.96 17.32 -7.83
CA THR A 5 -3.70 16.13 -8.28
C THR A 5 -5.07 16.08 -7.60
N ASP A 6 -6.11 16.02 -8.43
CA ASP A 6 -7.46 15.71 -7.99
C ASP A 6 -7.57 14.22 -7.67
N LEU A 7 -7.62 13.91 -6.37
CA LEU A 7 -7.71 12.55 -5.85
C LEU A 7 -9.15 12.01 -5.85
N SER A 8 -10.17 12.83 -6.11
CA SER A 8 -11.59 12.43 -6.02
C SER A 8 -11.91 11.24 -6.95
N ARG A 9 -11.34 11.25 -8.16
CA ARG A 9 -11.45 10.17 -9.16
C ARG A 9 -10.70 8.88 -8.83
N HIS A 10 -9.88 8.88 -7.78
CA HIS A 10 -9.05 7.73 -7.39
C HIS A 10 -9.48 7.07 -6.09
N LYS A 11 -10.65 7.44 -5.56
CA LYS A 11 -11.24 6.80 -4.39
C LYS A 11 -12.11 5.61 -4.77
N THR A 12 -12.21 4.63 -3.88
CA THR A 12 -13.18 3.54 -3.94
C THR A 12 -13.81 3.39 -2.57
N ARG A 13 -15.08 3.00 -2.52
CA ARG A 13 -15.78 2.78 -1.25
C ARG A 13 -15.86 1.28 -0.97
N ILE A 14 -15.41 0.84 0.20
CA ILE A 14 -15.54 -0.54 0.66
C ILE A 14 -16.18 -0.49 2.04
N LYS A 15 -17.35 -1.12 2.20
CA LYS A 15 -18.10 -1.14 3.48
C LYS A 15 -18.31 0.25 4.12
N GLY A 16 -18.53 1.28 3.30
CA GLY A 16 -18.76 2.66 3.76
C GLY A 16 -17.49 3.51 3.87
N GLU A 17 -16.32 2.89 3.98
CA GLU A 17 -15.02 3.54 4.10
C GLU A 17 -14.41 3.89 2.73
N GLU A 18 -13.74 5.04 2.63
CA GLU A 18 -13.06 5.49 1.41
C GLU A 18 -11.60 5.03 1.37
N TYR A 19 -11.21 4.37 0.28
CA TYR A 19 -9.85 3.92 0.03
C TYR A 19 -9.30 4.54 -1.25
N LEU A 20 -8.06 5.03 -1.20
CA LEU A 20 -7.31 5.37 -2.41
C LEU A 20 -6.92 4.10 -3.16
N ARG A 21 -7.27 4.02 -4.44
CA ARG A 21 -6.77 2.99 -5.34
C ARG A 21 -5.27 3.18 -5.55
N ILE A 22 -4.56 2.11 -5.87
CA ILE A 22 -3.11 2.16 -6.11
C ILE A 22 -2.72 3.19 -7.19
N HIS A 23 -3.51 3.35 -8.24
CA HIS A 23 -3.30 4.38 -9.26
C HIS A 23 -3.40 5.81 -8.71
N GLY A 24 -4.26 6.06 -7.71
CA GLY A 24 -4.33 7.34 -7.03
C GLY A 24 -3.11 7.62 -6.17
N LEU A 25 -2.63 6.59 -5.46
CA LEU A 25 -1.39 6.67 -4.69
C LEU A 25 -0.19 6.94 -5.60
N LEU A 26 -0.14 6.32 -6.78
CA LEU A 26 0.92 6.54 -7.75
C LEU A 26 0.91 7.96 -8.32
N ALA A 27 -0.27 8.46 -8.70
CA ALA A 27 -0.40 9.84 -9.18
C ALA A 27 0.02 10.86 -8.11
N LEU A 28 -0.43 10.67 -6.86
CA LEU A 28 -0.03 11.51 -5.74
C LEU A 28 1.48 11.44 -5.45
N ALA A 29 2.05 10.23 -5.48
CA ALA A 29 3.47 10.04 -5.24
C ALA A 29 4.31 10.69 -6.34
N SER A 30 3.88 10.61 -7.60
CA SER A 30 4.53 11.30 -8.72
C SER A 30 4.53 12.81 -8.54
N ASP A 31 3.42 13.41 -8.15
CA ASP A 31 3.35 14.85 -7.79
C ASP A 31 4.28 15.21 -6.63
N HIS A 32 4.50 14.26 -5.72
CA HIS A 32 5.41 14.40 -4.59
C HIS A 32 6.88 14.10 -4.92
N GLY A 33 7.21 13.82 -6.19
CA GLY A 33 8.58 13.61 -6.66
C GLY A 33 9.07 12.17 -6.56
N LEU A 34 8.17 11.19 -6.65
CA LEU A 34 8.53 9.77 -6.80
C LEU A 34 9.31 9.57 -8.11
N GLU A 35 10.41 8.84 -8.03
CA GLU A 35 11.30 8.53 -9.15
C GLU A 35 11.29 7.04 -9.48
N GLU A 36 11.21 6.18 -8.45
CA GLU A 36 11.36 4.74 -8.60
C GLU A 36 10.48 3.97 -7.60
N ILE A 37 9.98 2.82 -8.05
CA ILE A 37 9.44 1.77 -7.19
C ILE A 37 10.20 0.49 -7.49
N HIS A 38 10.78 -0.12 -6.46
CA HIS A 38 11.46 -1.40 -6.56
C HIS A 38 10.75 -2.44 -5.69
N THR A 39 10.49 -3.63 -6.23
CA THR A 39 9.85 -4.74 -5.51
C THR A 39 10.74 -5.97 -5.47
N VAL A 40 10.69 -6.71 -4.37
CA VAL A 40 11.42 -7.97 -4.20
C VAL A 40 10.51 -9.01 -3.54
N PRO A 41 10.41 -10.24 -4.10
CA PRO A 41 9.80 -11.35 -3.38
C PRO A 41 10.71 -11.77 -2.22
N ILE A 42 10.20 -11.72 -1.00
CA ILE A 42 10.89 -12.19 0.21
C ILE A 42 10.63 -13.68 0.43
N LYS A 43 9.41 -14.13 0.17
CA LYS A 43 9.01 -15.53 0.21
C LYS A 43 7.94 -15.82 -0.83
N LEU A 44 8.09 -16.92 -1.54
CA LEU A 44 7.07 -17.50 -2.40
C LEU A 44 6.95 -18.98 -2.05
N ASP A 45 5.78 -19.39 -1.60
CA ASP A 45 5.46 -20.76 -1.22
C ASP A 45 4.18 -21.19 -1.95
N PRO A 46 4.31 -21.85 -3.13
CA PRO A 46 3.16 -22.25 -3.93
C PRO A 46 2.26 -23.29 -3.26
N GLU A 47 2.83 -24.15 -2.41
CA GLU A 47 2.09 -25.20 -1.71
C GLU A 47 1.14 -24.59 -0.68
N GLN A 48 1.60 -23.58 0.05
CA GLN A 48 0.80 -22.84 1.03
C GLN A 48 0.06 -21.64 0.43
N GLN A 49 0.27 -21.35 -0.87
CA GLN A 49 -0.20 -20.15 -1.55
C GLN A 49 0.17 -18.85 -0.81
N LEU A 50 1.37 -18.81 -0.23
CA LEU A 50 1.88 -17.74 0.61
C LEU A 50 2.92 -16.90 -0.14
N ALA A 51 2.65 -15.61 -0.33
CA ALA A 51 3.58 -14.62 -0.87
C ALA A 51 3.89 -13.56 0.18
N ILE A 52 5.18 -13.23 0.31
CA ILE A 52 5.65 -12.06 1.05
C ILE A 52 6.49 -11.22 0.10
N PHE A 53 6.13 -9.94 -0.05
CA PHE A 53 6.86 -8.99 -0.87
C PHE A 53 7.34 -7.79 -0.05
N SER A 54 8.50 -7.27 -0.42
CA SER A 54 8.98 -5.95 -0.02
C SER A 54 8.87 -5.00 -1.21
N ALA A 55 8.53 -3.75 -0.93
CA ALA A 55 8.53 -2.67 -1.91
C ALA A 55 9.23 -1.45 -1.32
N VAL A 56 9.99 -0.73 -2.16
CA VAL A 56 10.67 0.52 -1.83
C VAL A 56 10.23 1.59 -2.82
N ALA A 57 9.69 2.69 -2.31
CA ALA A 57 9.37 3.89 -3.08
C ALA A 57 10.46 4.95 -2.82
N ARG A 58 11.15 5.37 -3.87
CA ARG A 58 12.27 6.33 -3.80
C ARG A 58 11.98 7.57 -4.64
N GLY A 59 12.35 8.72 -4.11
CA GLY A 59 12.35 9.98 -4.86
C GLY A 59 12.86 11.14 -4.02
N SER A 60 12.45 12.36 -4.39
CA SER A 60 12.94 13.60 -3.76
C SER A 60 12.70 13.71 -2.25
N ARG A 61 11.68 13.02 -1.72
CA ARG A 61 11.32 12.97 -0.30
C ARG A 61 12.06 11.90 0.51
N GLY A 62 12.96 11.15 -0.11
CA GLY A 62 13.67 10.03 0.50
C GLY A 62 13.20 8.66 0.00
N SER A 63 13.49 7.62 0.78
CA SER A 63 13.20 6.22 0.45
C SER A 63 12.31 5.62 1.53
N TYR A 64 11.19 5.01 1.13
CA TYR A 64 10.18 4.46 2.03
C TYR A 64 9.90 3.03 1.63
N SER A 65 10.10 2.11 2.57
CA SER A 65 9.89 0.69 2.35
C SER A 65 8.62 0.19 3.05
N ALA A 66 8.06 -0.89 2.53
CA ALA A 66 6.98 -1.61 3.18
C ALA A 66 6.96 -3.09 2.78
N HIS A 67 6.32 -3.90 3.62
CA HIS A 67 6.10 -5.31 3.36
C HIS A 67 4.61 -5.62 3.28
N ALA A 68 4.28 -6.66 2.52
CA ALA A 68 2.94 -7.23 2.53
C ALA A 68 2.96 -8.74 2.34
N VAL A 69 1.93 -9.36 2.91
CA VAL A 69 1.66 -10.79 2.82
C VAL A 69 0.35 -11.02 2.09
N ALA A 70 0.28 -12.12 1.35
CA ALA A 70 -0.95 -12.68 0.84
C ALA A 70 -0.91 -14.19 0.97
N ASP A 71 -2.01 -14.76 1.47
CA ASP A 71 -2.18 -16.17 1.81
C ASP A 71 -3.69 -16.48 1.85
N PRO A 72 -4.09 -17.76 1.90
CA PRO A 72 -5.51 -18.14 1.92
C PRO A 72 -6.34 -17.53 3.06
N SER A 73 -5.74 -17.18 4.20
CA SER A 73 -6.45 -16.51 5.30
C SER A 73 -6.71 -15.02 5.05
N SER A 74 -5.93 -14.38 4.15
CA SER A 74 -6.02 -12.95 3.85
C SER A 74 -6.67 -12.62 2.49
N LEU A 75 -7.15 -13.64 1.77
CA LEU A 75 -7.75 -13.54 0.44
C LEU A 75 -9.09 -14.31 0.37
N SER A 76 -9.97 -13.91 -0.55
CA SER A 76 -11.20 -14.64 -0.83
C SER A 76 -11.49 -14.72 -2.32
N GLY A 77 -12.11 -15.83 -2.73
CA GLY A 77 -12.58 -16.06 -4.10
C GLY A 77 -11.50 -15.84 -5.16
N ARG A 78 -11.80 -14.97 -6.12
CA ARG A 78 -10.94 -14.72 -7.29
C ARG A 78 -9.57 -14.15 -6.95
N LEU A 79 -9.40 -13.50 -5.79
CA LEU A 79 -8.11 -12.95 -5.38
C LEU A 79 -7.10 -14.04 -5.02
N LEU A 80 -7.57 -15.22 -4.58
CA LEU A 80 -6.70 -16.33 -4.23
C LEU A 80 -5.92 -16.82 -5.46
N ALA A 81 -6.49 -16.77 -6.67
CA ALA A 81 -5.79 -17.16 -7.88
C ALA A 81 -4.65 -16.19 -8.28
N SER A 82 -4.61 -14.99 -7.68
CA SER A 82 -3.62 -13.95 -7.96
C SER A 82 -2.86 -13.54 -6.69
N TRP A 83 -2.67 -14.47 -5.76
CA TRP A 83 -2.09 -14.21 -4.43
C TRP A 83 -0.72 -13.52 -4.51
N VAL A 84 0.15 -13.91 -5.45
CA VAL A 84 1.45 -13.27 -5.70
C VAL A 84 1.27 -11.79 -6.08
N GLN A 85 0.44 -11.50 -7.07
CA GLN A 85 0.20 -10.12 -7.53
C GLN A 85 -0.46 -9.27 -6.43
N VAL A 86 -1.31 -9.87 -5.59
CA VAL A 86 -1.95 -9.18 -4.47
C VAL A 86 -0.92 -8.82 -3.40
N ALA A 87 0.02 -9.72 -3.05
CA ALA A 87 1.08 -9.42 -2.10
C ALA A 87 1.95 -8.25 -2.59
N GLU A 88 2.43 -8.32 -3.83
CA GLU A 88 3.24 -7.25 -4.43
C GLU A 88 2.48 -5.92 -4.47
N SER A 89 1.24 -5.92 -4.98
CA SER A 89 0.42 -4.70 -5.08
C SER A 89 0.16 -4.07 -3.70
N ARG A 90 -0.05 -4.89 -2.66
CA ARG A 90 -0.22 -4.42 -1.28
C ARG A 90 1.07 -3.80 -0.73
N ALA A 91 2.24 -4.39 -1.03
CA ALA A 91 3.53 -3.85 -0.61
C ALA A 91 3.76 -2.47 -1.25
N VAL A 92 3.55 -2.36 -2.56
CA VAL A 92 3.65 -1.09 -3.29
C VAL A 92 2.68 -0.04 -2.73
N ALA A 93 1.42 -0.39 -2.52
CA ALA A 93 0.44 0.55 -1.96
C ALA A 93 0.79 1.02 -0.53
N ARG A 94 1.47 0.19 0.28
CA ARG A 94 1.96 0.60 1.61
C ARG A 94 3.16 1.54 1.49
N ALA A 95 4.15 1.20 0.66
CA ALA A 95 5.31 2.05 0.42
C ALA A 95 4.92 3.44 -0.12
N LEU A 96 3.98 3.48 -1.07
CA LEU A 96 3.45 4.75 -1.61
C LEU A 96 2.67 5.57 -0.56
N ARG A 97 1.93 4.91 0.34
CA ARG A 97 1.27 5.62 1.46
C ARG A 97 2.29 6.27 2.38
N HIS A 98 3.34 5.54 2.76
CA HIS A 98 4.42 6.11 3.57
C HIS A 98 5.12 7.26 2.85
N TYR A 99 5.47 7.08 1.57
CA TYR A 99 6.05 8.14 0.74
C TYR A 99 5.17 9.39 0.69
N CYS A 100 3.85 9.21 0.58
CA CYS A 100 2.88 10.32 0.54
C CYS A 100 2.55 10.92 1.92
N GLY A 101 2.98 10.30 3.02
CA GLY A 101 2.59 10.71 4.38
C GLY A 101 1.15 10.35 4.76
N ILE A 102 0.54 9.36 4.11
CA ILE A 102 -0.83 8.92 4.38
C ILE A 102 -0.83 7.85 5.47
N GLY A 103 -1.58 8.09 6.55
CA GLY A 103 -1.70 7.15 7.67
C GLY A 103 -0.48 7.10 8.60
N ALA A 104 0.42 8.09 8.50
CA ALA A 104 1.47 8.31 9.47
C ALA A 104 0.87 9.07 10.67
N THR A 105 0.37 8.36 11.66
CA THR A 105 0.12 8.93 12.98
C THR A 105 1.38 8.73 13.81
N ALA A 106 2.05 9.81 14.20
CA ALA A 106 3.07 9.74 15.24
C ALA A 106 2.35 9.39 16.55
N GLY A 107 2.76 8.31 17.21
CA GLY A 107 2.11 7.80 18.42
C GLY A 107 2.29 8.71 19.63
N GLU A 108 1.52 9.78 19.70
CA GLU A 108 1.11 10.40 20.97
C GLU A 108 -0.41 10.24 21.24
N ASP A 109 -1.13 9.48 20.40
CA ASP A 109 -2.51 9.08 20.68
C ASP A 109 -2.59 7.57 20.95
N GLU A 110 -2.05 7.17 22.10
CA GLU A 110 -2.44 5.92 22.77
C GLU A 110 -3.85 6.10 23.37
N ARG A 111 -4.87 6.00 22.52
CA ARG A 111 -6.20 5.57 22.97
C ARG A 111 -6.50 4.23 22.35
N LEU A 112 -5.99 3.19 23.00
CA LEU A 112 -6.47 1.82 22.83
C LEU A 112 -7.98 1.79 23.17
N PRO A 113 -8.83 1.15 22.36
CA PRO A 113 -10.24 0.96 22.72
C PRO A 113 -10.34 -0.12 23.80
N GLY A 114 -10.85 0.25 24.97
CA GLY A 114 -11.12 -0.69 26.07
C GLY A 114 -10.96 -0.15 27.50
N GLY A 115 -11.10 1.15 27.71
CA GLY A 115 -11.09 1.75 29.04
C GLY A 115 -12.49 2.17 29.48
N ASP A 116 -13.34 1.17 29.75
CA ASP A 116 -14.51 1.28 30.65
C ASP A 116 -14.32 0.26 31.77
#